data_AF-A0AA96T633-F1
#
_entry.id   AF-A0AA96T633-F1
#
_cell.length_a   1.000
_cell.length_b   1.000
_cell.length_c   1.000
_cell.angle_alpha   90.00
_cell.angle_beta   90.00
_cell.angle_gamma   90.00
#
_symmetry.space_group_name_H-M   'P 1'
#
loop_
_entity.id
_entity.type
_entity.pdbx_description
1 polymer ?
#
loop_
_entity_poly.entity_id
_entity_poly.type
_entity_poly.pdbx_seq_one_letter_code
_entity_poly.pdbx_strand_id
1 'polypeptide(L)' 'MEYLNKVLGIKVIYEDVDFKHLPNFIATRYRLQMVSMNEQKMIFLYPKTELEQIEVLKKHIARIQKK' A
#
# COMPACT_ATOMS: atom_id res chain seq x y z
N MET A 1 -1.24 12.56 -4.01
CA MET A 1 0.10 12.49 -4.63
C MET A 1 -0.06 12.59 -6.14
N GLU A 2 0.06 13.78 -6.73
CA GLU A 2 -0.06 13.93 -8.18
C GLU A 2 1.19 13.48 -8.94
N TYR A 3 2.29 13.15 -8.25
CA TYR A 3 3.58 12.81 -8.87
C TYR A 3 3.48 11.64 -9.87
N LEU A 4 2.78 10.56 -9.52
CA LEU A 4 2.63 9.40 -10.40
C LEU A 4 1.91 9.76 -11.70
N ASN A 5 0.93 10.69 -11.62
CA ASN A 5 0.21 11.17 -12.79
C ASN A 5 1.04 12.20 -13.58
N LYS A 6 1.63 13.19 -12.89
CA LYS A 6 2.36 14.31 -13.50
C LYS A 6 3.72 13.93 -14.07
N VAL A 7 4.45 13.02 -13.43
CA VAL A 7 5.83 12.66 -13.82
C VAL A 7 5.89 11.34 -14.57
N LEU A 8 5.12 10.35 -14.15
CA LEU A 8 5.13 9.02 -14.78
C LEU A 8 4.00 8.83 -15.80
N GLY A 9 3.05 9.77 -15.90
CA GLY A 9 1.90 9.66 -16.81
C GLY A 9 0.90 8.57 -16.40
N ILE A 10 1.00 8.05 -15.17
CA ILE A 10 0.16 6.94 -14.70
C ILE A 10 -1.11 7.53 -14.08
N LYS A 11 -2.27 7.18 -14.65
CA LYS A 11 -3.57 7.55 -14.07
C LYS A 11 -3.81 6.74 -12.80
N VAL A 12 -3.67 7.41 -11.66
CA VAL A 12 -3.95 6.84 -10.33
C VAL A 12 -5.14 7.58 -9.73
N ILE A 13 -6.21 6.84 -9.40
CA ILE A 13 -7.35 7.34 -8.65
C ILE A 13 -7.17 6.90 -7.19
N TYR A 14 -7.17 7.85 -6.27
CA TYR A 14 -7.05 7.57 -4.84
C TYR A 14 -8.46 7.37 -4.26
N GLU A 15 -8.69 6.22 -3.65
CA GLU A 15 -9.95 5.92 -2.96
C GLU A 15 -9.73 6.08 -1.45
N ASP A 16 -10.64 6.79 -0.79
CA ASP A 16 -10.65 6.91 0.67
C ASP A 16 -11.43 5.73 1.24
N VAL A 17 -10.68 4.70 1.65
CA VAL A 17 -11.24 3.45 2.16
C VAL A 17 -10.71 3.22 3.56
N ASP A 18 -11.62 3.02 4.51
CA ASP A 18 -11.29 2.63 5.86
C ASP A 18 -10.97 1.12 5.91
N PHE A 19 -9.71 0.80 6.15
CA PHE A 19 -9.25 -0.59 6.22
C PHE A 19 -9.59 -1.19 7.59
N LYS A 20 -10.75 -1.86 7.68
CA LYS A 20 -11.16 -2.61 8.88
C LYS A 20 -10.38 -3.92 9.00
N HIS A 21 -9.97 -4.27 10.22
CA HIS A 21 -9.30 -5.54 10.58
C HIS A 21 -7.91 -5.80 9.95
N LEU A 22 -7.02 -4.80 10.01
CA LEU A 22 -5.62 -5.02 9.63
C LEU A 22 -4.82 -5.73 10.73
N PRO A 23 -3.89 -6.62 10.37
CA PRO A 23 -2.92 -7.15 11.32
C PRO A 23 -2.09 -6.03 11.96
N ASN A 24 -1.80 -6.14 13.25
CA ASN A 24 -1.05 -5.12 14.01
C ASN A 24 0.28 -4.74 13.35
N PHE A 25 0.99 -5.70 12.76
CA PHE A 25 2.28 -5.41 12.09
C PHE A 25 2.13 -4.51 10.85
N ILE A 26 0.98 -4.55 10.16
CA ILE A 26 0.68 -3.63 9.06
C ILE A 26 0.19 -2.29 9.60
N ALA A 27 -0.81 -2.30 10.48
CA ALA A 27 -1.46 -1.08 10.96
C ALA A 27 -0.50 -0.14 11.71
N THR A 28 0.45 -0.70 12.47
CA THR A 28 1.38 0.09 13.28
C THR A 28 2.48 0.72 12.43
N ARG A 29 2.99 -0.01 11.44
CA ARG A 29 4.21 0.37 10.69
C ARG A 29 3.93 1.02 9.35
N TYR A 30 2.75 0.78 8.77
CA TYR A 30 2.43 1.21 7.41
C TYR A 30 1.16 2.06 7.35
N ARG A 31 1.14 2.99 6.41
CA ARG A 31 -0.06 3.66 5.90
C ARG A 31 -0.47 2.94 4.63
N LEU A 32 -1.74 2.58 4.56
CA LEU A 32 -2.34 1.96 3.39
C LEU A 32 -3.17 3.00 2.67
N GLN A 33 -3.11 3.02 1.35
CA GLN A 33 -3.97 3.83 0.50
C GLN A 33 -4.53 2.93 -0.59
N MET A 34 -5.86 2.87 -0.68
CA MET A 34 -6.52 2.21 -1.81
C MET A 34 -6.34 3.09 -3.04
N VAL A 35 -5.92 2.48 -4.15
CA VAL A 35 -5.76 3.17 -5.43
C VAL A 35 -6.29 2.32 -6.56
N SER A 36 -6.91 2.96 -7.55
CA SER A 36 -7.23 2.34 -8.82
C SER A 36 -6.24 2.84 -9.86
N MET A 37 -5.50 1.91 -10.46
CA MET A 37 -4.49 2.18 -11.48
C MET A 37 -4.88 1.42 -12.74
N ASN A 38 -5.13 2.13 -13.84
CA ASN A 38 -5.62 1.53 -15.09
C ASN A 38 -6.81 0.57 -14.86
N GLU A 39 -7.80 1.02 -14.08
CA GLU A 39 -9.01 0.27 -13.72
C GLU A 39 -8.78 -0.96 -12.81
N GLN A 40 -7.53 -1.24 -12.45
CA GLN A 40 -7.19 -2.28 -11.49
C GLN A 40 -7.02 -1.71 -10.08
N LYS A 41 -7.77 -2.27 -9.13
CA LYS A 41 -7.65 -1.92 -7.72
C LYS A 41 -6.35 -2.47 -7.14
N MET A 42 -5.60 -1.60 -6.51
CA MET A 42 -4.32 -1.87 -5.86
C MET A 42 -4.28 -1.17 -4.50
N ILE A 43 -3.32 -1.58 -3.67
CA ILE A 43 -3.07 -0.97 -2.37
C ILE A 43 -1.64 -0.47 -2.35
N PHE A 44 -1.48 0.82 -2.10
CA PHE A 44 -0.17 1.40 -1.82
C PHE A 44 0.15 1.30 -0.35
N LEU A 45 1.35 0.82 -0.06
CA LEU A 45 1.85 0.63 1.29
C LEU A 45 3.04 1.56 1.51
N TYR A 46 2.91 2.47 2.47
CA TYR A 46 3.95 3.43 2.83
C TYR A 46 4.43 3.21 4.25
N PRO A 47 5.74 3.12 4.53
CA PRO A 47 6.22 3.07 5.90
C PRO A 47 5.95 4.40 6.61
N LYS A 48 5.57 4.33 7.89
CA LYS A 48 5.31 5.52 8.74
C LYS A 48 6.57 6.16 9.31
N THR A 49 7.59 5.36 9.60
CA THR A 49 8.79 5.79 10.30
C THR A 49 10.05 5.44 9.50
N GLU A 50 10.43 4.17 9.47
CA GLU A 50 11.66 3.71 8.84
C GLU A 50 11.38 2.82 7.63
N LEU A 51 12.25 2.95 6.63
CA LEU A 51 12.27 2.05 5.47
C LEU A 51 12.76 0.68 5.93
N GLU A 52 11.83 -0.24 6.19
CA GLU A 52 12.17 -1.64 6.47
C GLU A 52 12.83 -2.29 5.24
N GLN A 53 13.66 -3.31 5.49
CA GLN A 53 14.20 -4.12 4.41
C GLN A 53 13.06 -4.77 3.61
N ILE A 54 13.13 -4.64 2.28
CA ILE A 54 12.13 -5.18 1.33
C ILE A 54 11.88 -6.67 1.58
N GLU A 55 12.89 -7.42 2.02
CA GLU A 55 12.79 -8.85 2.30
C GLU A 55 11.84 -9.17 3.48
N VAL A 56 11.87 -8.34 4.52
CA VAL A 56 10.95 -8.44 5.66
C VAL A 56 9.53 -8.12 5.23
N LEU A 57 9.37 -7.09 4.40
CA LEU A 57 8.07 -6.71 3.82
C LEU A 57 7.47 -7.87 3.01
N LYS A 58 8.25 -8.49 2.14
CA LYS A 58 7.81 -9.64 1.32
C LYS A 58 7.36 -10.82 2.21
N LYS A 59 8.10 -11.11 3.29
CA LYS A 59 7.71 -12.16 4.26
C LYS A 59 6.38 -11.83 4.95
N HIS A 60 6.17 -10.58 5.33
CA HIS A 60 4.92 -10.10 5.92
C HIS A 60 3.74 -10.20 4.94
N ILE A 61 3.91 -9.78 3.68
CA ILE A 61 2.87 -9.88 2.64
C ILE A 61 2.54 -11.34 2.32
N ALA A 62 3.55 -12.21 2.19
CA ALA A 62 3.36 -13.63 1.95
C ALA A 62 2.55 -14.31 3.09
N ARG A 63 2.71 -13.84 4.33
CA ARG A 63 1.89 -14.31 5.47
C ARG A 63 0.43 -13.91 5.36
N ILE A 64 0.13 -12.75 4.77
CA ILE A 64 -1.25 -12.28 4.56
C ILE A 64 -1.90 -13.09 3.43
N GLN A 65 -1.17 -13.38 2.35
CA GLN A 65 -1.68 -14.14 1.19
C GLN A 65 -1.86 -15.64 1.46
N LYS A 66 -1.11 -16.21 2.40
CA LYS A 66 -1.22 -17.63 2.78
C LYS A 66 -2.40 -17.95 3.70
N LYS A 67 -3.15 -16.95 4.13
CA LYS A 67 -4.40 -17.11 4.87
C LYS A 67 -5.55 -17.25 3.90
#